data_AF-A0A067TGM5-F1
#
_entry.id   AF-A0A067TGM5-F1
#
_cell.length_a   1.000
_cell.length_b   1.000
_cell.length_c   1.000
_cell.angle_alpha   90.00
_cell.angle_beta   90.00
_cell.angle_gamma   90.00
#
_symmetry.space_group_name_H-M   'P 1'
#
loop_
_entity.id
_entity.type
_entity.pdbx_description
1 polymer ?
#
loop_
_entity_poly.entity_id
_entity_poly.type
_entity_poly.pdbx_seq_one_letter_code
_entity_poly.pdbx_strand_id
1 'polypeptide(L)'
;MQCPTSWAALFTHIYYAPHPRAPIYPPPAAPTTIESMIYDTTSIRWVNRWKKTPKTGGFAISNTLQPTLRPTKRFLNTQREIFGRLIQCRTGHAYTGEFRRRFFPDKVQDCPCGEEYQSREHILAHCTKFDIHRNHLHKISRDVFLPTILGTEEGIQALTTFLQESGAFTMLGRPLDERAPPDFDTEPEVPETDDDPET
;
A
#
# COMPACT_ATOMS: atom_id res chain seq x y z
N MET A 1 -12.91 13.58 -69.82
CA MET A 1 -13.65 14.48 -68.92
C MET A 1 -14.24 13.59 -67.82
N GLN A 2 -13.61 13.26 -66.70
CA GLN A 2 -12.65 13.91 -65.80
C GLN A 2 -13.24 15.09 -65.01
N CYS A 3 -13.55 14.81 -63.73
CA CYS A 3 -13.34 15.60 -62.50
C CYS A 3 -14.44 15.28 -61.45
N PRO A 4 -14.20 15.42 -60.13
CA PRO A 4 -13.00 15.01 -59.40
C PRO A 4 -13.32 14.36 -58.02
N THR A 5 -12.34 13.63 -57.52
CA THR A 5 -12.09 13.23 -56.13
C THR A 5 -11.91 14.43 -55.18
N SER A 6 -12.60 14.43 -54.03
CA SER A 6 -12.29 15.08 -52.73
C SER A 6 -13.58 14.96 -51.91
N TRP A 7 -13.66 14.26 -50.78
CA TRP A 7 -13.32 14.75 -49.44
C TRP A 7 -13.07 13.60 -48.44
N ALA A 8 -12.64 12.42 -48.90
CA ALA A 8 -12.34 11.27 -48.02
C ALA A 8 -10.95 11.34 -47.34
N ALA A 9 -10.45 12.54 -47.04
CA ALA A 9 -9.11 12.74 -46.51
C ALA A 9 -9.05 13.81 -45.42
N LEU A 10 -9.81 13.65 -44.32
CA LEU A 10 -9.60 14.45 -43.10
C LEU A 10 -9.82 13.70 -41.77
N PHE A 11 -9.85 12.36 -41.74
CA PHE A 11 -10.00 11.62 -40.48
C PHE A 11 -9.11 10.38 -40.34
N THR A 12 -7.86 10.47 -40.80
CA THR A 12 -6.88 9.38 -40.61
C THR A 12 -5.45 9.88 -40.38
N HIS A 13 -5.24 10.89 -39.52
CA HIS A 13 -3.88 11.32 -39.17
C HIS A 13 -3.67 11.94 -37.77
N ILE A 14 -4.41 11.53 -36.74
CA ILE A 14 -4.07 11.88 -35.35
C ILE A 14 -4.15 10.68 -34.40
N TYR A 15 -3.69 9.51 -34.82
CA TYR A 15 -3.29 8.45 -33.88
C TYR A 15 -2.01 7.81 -34.40
N TYR A 16 -1.01 7.71 -33.52
CA TYR A 16 0.39 7.32 -33.74
C TYR A 16 1.36 8.40 -34.26
N ALA A 17 1.49 9.49 -33.52
CA ALA A 17 2.83 10.05 -33.33
C ALA A 17 3.56 9.16 -32.29
N PRO A 18 4.66 8.48 -32.62
CA PRO A 18 5.46 7.82 -31.60
C PRO A 18 5.95 8.90 -30.63
N HIS A 19 5.60 8.78 -29.35
CA HIS A 19 6.23 9.59 -28.31
C HIS A 19 7.75 9.52 -28.50
N PRO A 20 8.48 10.65 -28.40
CA PRO A 20 9.92 10.60 -28.39
C PRO A 20 10.32 9.62 -27.30
N ARG A 21 11.06 8.57 -27.67
CA ARG A 21 11.63 7.63 -26.69
C ARG A 21 12.28 8.50 -25.63
N ALA A 22 11.86 8.33 -24.37
CA ALA A 22 12.54 8.97 -23.25
C ALA A 22 14.05 8.74 -23.45
N PRO A 23 14.89 9.78 -23.27
CA PRO A 23 16.33 9.59 -23.39
C PRO A 23 16.71 8.38 -22.55
N ILE A 24 17.34 7.40 -23.19
CA ILE A 24 17.91 6.26 -22.49
C ILE A 24 18.99 6.89 -21.62
N TYR A 25 18.65 7.17 -20.36
CA TYR A 25 19.64 7.58 -19.39
C TYR A 25 20.70 6.47 -19.41
N PRO A 26 21.98 6.80 -19.64
CA PRO A 26 23.03 5.81 -19.46
C PRO A 26 22.86 5.24 -18.05
N PRO A 27 23.02 3.91 -17.86
CA PRO A 27 23.00 3.35 -16.52
C PRO A 27 23.98 4.18 -15.68
N PRO A 28 23.58 4.55 -14.44
CA PRO A 28 24.47 5.34 -13.58
C PRO A 28 25.84 4.66 -13.56
N ALA A 29 26.90 5.48 -13.69
CA ALA A 29 28.26 4.98 -13.66
C ALA A 29 28.43 4.04 -12.46
N ALA A 30 29.13 2.92 -12.65
CA ALA A 30 29.40 2.01 -11.55
C ALA A 30 30.02 2.81 -10.39
N PRO A 31 29.51 2.65 -9.16
CA PRO A 31 29.96 3.45 -8.03
C PRO A 31 31.48 3.34 -7.92
N THR A 32 32.12 4.47 -7.72
CA THR A 32 33.56 4.49 -7.47
C THR A 32 33.87 3.66 -6.22
N THR A 33 35.09 3.14 -6.10
CA THR A 33 35.53 2.39 -4.91
C THR A 33 35.23 3.12 -3.60
N ILE A 34 35.32 4.47 -3.61
CA ILE A 34 35.04 5.33 -2.47
C ILE A 34 33.53 5.36 -2.14
N GLU A 35 32.66 5.52 -3.12
CA GLU A 35 31.21 5.48 -2.91
C GLU A 35 30.77 4.12 -2.36
N SER A 36 31.26 3.01 -2.93
CA SER A 36 30.99 1.66 -2.41
C SER A 36 31.41 1.52 -0.95
N MET A 37 32.60 2.01 -0.59
CA MET A 37 33.11 1.98 0.80
C MET A 37 32.25 2.81 1.76
N ILE A 38 31.76 3.98 1.33
CA ILE A 38 30.86 4.83 2.13
C ILE A 38 29.50 4.14 2.32
N TYR A 39 28.96 3.51 1.28
CA TYR A 39 27.71 2.74 1.34
C TYR A 39 27.82 1.56 2.32
N ASP A 40 28.91 0.79 2.23
CA ASP A 40 29.13 -0.37 3.11
C ASP A 40 29.31 0.06 4.57
N THR A 41 30.11 1.10 4.81
CA THR A 41 30.35 1.64 6.15
C THR A 41 29.06 2.18 6.78
N THR A 42 28.24 2.89 6.01
CA THR A 42 26.97 3.45 6.49
C THR A 42 25.94 2.35 6.77
N SER A 43 25.82 1.37 5.87
CA SER A 43 24.89 0.23 6.04
C SER A 43 25.25 -0.61 7.27
N ILE A 44 26.54 -0.93 7.46
CA ILE A 44 27.03 -1.65 8.65
C ILE A 44 26.73 -0.87 9.93
N ARG A 45 27.03 0.44 9.95
CA ARG A 45 26.75 1.29 11.12
C ARG A 45 25.26 1.35 11.44
N TRP A 46 24.41 1.45 10.42
CA TRP A 46 22.96 1.49 10.60
C TRP A 46 22.42 0.16 11.14
N VAL A 47 22.81 -0.97 10.53
CA VAL A 47 22.45 -2.31 11.02
C VAL A 47 22.90 -2.51 12.46
N ASN A 48 24.12 -2.12 12.81
CA ASN A 48 24.66 -2.28 14.17
C ASN A 48 23.88 -1.43 15.17
N ARG A 49 23.54 -0.18 14.82
CA ARG A 49 22.68 0.66 15.65
C ARG A 49 21.30 0.01 15.81
N TRP A 50 20.69 -0.40 14.70
CA TRP A 50 19.38 -1.06 14.71
C TRP A 50 19.41 -2.31 15.61
N LYS A 51 20.42 -3.19 15.52
CA LYS A 51 20.51 -4.38 16.39
C LYS A 51 20.56 -4.02 17.88
N LYS A 52 21.24 -2.92 18.25
CA LYS A 52 21.41 -2.47 19.64
C LYS A 52 20.19 -1.71 20.18
N THR A 53 19.42 -1.05 19.32
CA THR A 53 18.26 -0.26 19.74
C THR A 53 17.11 -1.19 20.15
N PRO A 54 16.64 -1.11 21.41
CA PRO A 54 15.45 -1.85 21.86
C PRO A 54 14.25 -1.55 20.98
N LYS A 55 13.48 -2.58 20.63
CA LYS A 55 12.26 -2.42 19.83
C LYS A 55 11.10 -2.12 20.77
N THR A 56 10.50 -0.95 20.64
CA THR A 56 9.39 -0.50 21.50
C THR A 56 8.21 0.00 20.68
N GLY A 57 7.03 0.08 21.32
CA GLY A 57 5.79 0.54 20.69
C GLY A 57 5.13 -0.47 19.76
N GLY A 58 4.03 -0.06 19.11
CA GLY A 58 3.19 -0.93 18.27
C GLY A 58 3.87 -1.52 17.04
N PHE A 59 4.96 -0.90 16.56
CA PHE A 59 5.77 -1.41 15.46
C PHE A 59 6.84 -2.42 15.90
N ALA A 60 7.13 -2.56 17.21
CA ALA A 60 8.21 -3.40 17.72
C ALA A 60 8.13 -4.85 17.21
N ILE A 61 6.93 -5.43 17.24
CA ILE A 61 6.68 -6.82 16.81
C ILE A 61 6.92 -7.04 15.31
N SER A 62 6.85 -5.99 14.51
CA SER A 62 7.10 -6.03 13.06
C SER A 62 8.54 -5.66 12.71
N ASN A 63 9.31 -5.13 13.66
CA ASN A 63 10.65 -4.56 13.46
C ASN A 63 11.76 -5.60 13.71
N THR A 64 11.64 -6.72 13.03
CA THR A 64 12.55 -7.88 13.10
C THR A 64 13.36 -8.07 11.83
N LEU A 65 12.90 -7.49 10.70
CA LEU A 65 13.61 -7.55 9.44
C LEU A 65 14.78 -6.57 9.42
N GLN A 66 15.93 -7.07 9.01
CA GLN A 66 17.13 -6.26 8.91
C GLN A 66 16.91 -5.10 7.93
N PRO A 67 17.30 -3.87 8.29
CA PRO A 67 17.23 -2.74 7.37
C PRO A 67 18.12 -2.98 6.15
N THR A 68 17.59 -2.63 4.97
CA THR A 68 18.32 -2.70 3.69
C THR A 68 18.24 -1.35 2.97
N LEU A 69 19.31 -1.00 2.24
CA LEU A 69 19.31 0.19 1.38
C LEU A 69 18.53 -0.02 0.07
N ARG A 70 18.31 -1.28 -0.30
CA ARG A 70 17.54 -1.62 -1.50
C ARG A 70 16.05 -1.62 -1.18
N PRO A 71 15.20 -1.19 -2.13
CA PRO A 71 13.77 -1.42 -2.05
C PRO A 71 13.51 -2.91 -1.87
N THR A 72 12.63 -3.20 -0.93
CA THR A 72 12.22 -4.55 -0.62
C THR A 72 11.40 -5.12 -1.78
N LYS A 73 11.91 -6.16 -2.47
CA LYS A 73 11.33 -6.68 -3.72
C LYS A 73 9.81 -6.92 -3.65
N ARG A 74 9.29 -7.50 -2.57
CA ARG A 74 7.85 -7.78 -2.44
C ARG A 74 6.98 -6.52 -2.45
N PHE A 75 7.50 -5.39 -1.97
CA PHE A 75 6.77 -4.13 -1.96
C PHE A 75 6.73 -3.46 -3.33
N LEU A 76 7.58 -3.88 -4.27
CA LEU A 76 7.58 -3.34 -5.63
C LEU A 76 6.41 -3.88 -6.46
N ASN A 77 5.99 -5.13 -6.19
CA ASN A 77 4.97 -5.82 -6.98
C ASN A 77 3.62 -5.93 -6.27
N THR A 78 3.51 -5.45 -5.03
CA THR A 78 2.25 -5.46 -4.27
C THR A 78 1.37 -4.30 -4.73
N GLN A 79 0.08 -4.55 -4.99
CA GLN A 79 -0.87 -3.49 -5.31
C GLN A 79 -0.84 -2.39 -4.23
N ARG A 80 -0.90 -1.12 -4.66
CA ARG A 80 -0.73 0.05 -3.77
C ARG A 80 -1.64 0.00 -2.53
N GLU A 81 -2.90 -0.39 -2.73
CA GLU A 81 -3.92 -0.53 -1.69
C GLU A 81 -3.50 -1.55 -0.61
N ILE A 82 -3.11 -2.74 -1.07
CA ILE A 82 -2.64 -3.83 -0.21
C ILE A 82 -1.36 -3.45 0.52
N PHE A 83 -0.42 -2.80 -0.18
CA PHE A 83 0.80 -2.29 0.42
C PHE A 83 0.50 -1.30 1.55
N GLY A 84 -0.41 -0.34 1.31
CA GLY A 84 -0.85 0.62 2.32
C GLY A 84 -1.40 -0.07 3.57
N ARG A 85 -2.35 -1.01 3.39
CA ARG A 85 -2.94 -1.77 4.50
C ARG A 85 -1.92 -2.64 5.24
N LEU A 86 -0.99 -3.26 4.51
CA LEU A 86 0.09 -4.04 5.09
C LEU A 86 0.96 -3.19 6.00
N ILE A 87 1.37 -2.00 5.56
CA ILE A 87 2.18 -1.08 6.37
C ILE A 87 1.38 -0.54 7.56
N GLN A 88 0.12 -0.18 7.37
CA GLN A 88 -0.77 0.25 8.44
C GLN A 88 -0.93 -0.84 9.51
N CYS A 89 -1.19 -2.10 9.10
CA CYS A 89 -1.27 -3.24 10.01
C CYS A 89 0.05 -3.44 10.76
N ARG A 90 1.19 -3.46 10.06
CA ARG A 90 2.51 -3.65 10.70
C ARG A 90 2.86 -2.55 11.69
N THR A 91 2.47 -1.31 11.42
CA THR A 91 2.75 -0.15 12.28
C THR A 91 1.72 0.05 13.39
N GLY A 92 0.55 -0.60 13.32
CA GLY A 92 -0.55 -0.39 14.26
C GLY A 92 -1.38 0.87 13.96
N HIS A 93 -1.28 1.41 12.74
CA HIS A 93 -2.03 2.59 12.27
C HIS A 93 -3.14 2.20 11.28
N ALA A 94 -3.75 1.04 11.48
CA ALA A 94 -4.80 0.53 10.62
C ALA A 94 -6.19 0.96 11.11
N TYR A 95 -7.21 0.77 10.27
CA TYR A 95 -8.61 1.03 10.64
C TYR A 95 -9.13 -0.01 11.65
N THR A 96 -8.71 0.13 12.91
CA THR A 96 -9.09 -0.73 14.03
C THR A 96 -9.75 0.07 15.14
N GLY A 97 -10.47 -0.61 16.03
CA GLY A 97 -10.94 -0.04 17.29
C GLY A 97 -9.80 0.47 18.17
N GLU A 98 -8.66 -0.24 18.19
CA GLU A 98 -7.44 0.19 18.86
C GLU A 98 -6.94 1.56 18.38
N PHE A 99 -6.91 1.76 17.05
CA PHE A 99 -6.51 3.04 16.45
C PHE A 99 -7.56 4.13 16.73
N ARG A 100 -8.85 3.83 16.56
CA ARG A 100 -9.92 4.78 16.84
C ARG A 100 -9.93 5.23 18.29
N ARG A 101 -9.75 4.34 19.26
CA ARG A 101 -9.65 4.71 20.68
C ARG A 101 -8.61 5.80 20.94
N ARG A 102 -7.51 5.80 20.19
CA ARG A 102 -6.40 6.74 20.37
C ARG A 102 -6.63 8.07 19.67
N PHE A 103 -7.22 8.06 18.46
CA PHE A 103 -7.30 9.25 17.59
C PHE A 103 -8.72 9.79 17.40
N PHE A 104 -9.73 8.96 17.67
CA PHE A 104 -11.15 9.22 17.46
C PHE A 104 -11.99 8.54 18.56
N PRO A 105 -11.81 8.91 19.85
CA PRO A 105 -12.40 8.20 20.99
C PRO A 105 -13.94 8.12 20.95
N ASP A 106 -14.59 9.10 20.30
CA ASP A 106 -16.05 9.17 20.13
C ASP A 106 -16.59 8.20 19.07
N LYS A 107 -15.72 7.51 18.34
CA LYS A 107 -16.13 6.54 17.30
C LYS A 107 -16.16 5.13 17.87
N VAL A 108 -17.03 4.30 17.29
CA VAL A 108 -17.19 2.88 17.66
C VAL A 108 -15.86 2.14 17.57
N GLN A 109 -15.53 1.44 18.66
CA GLN A 109 -14.28 0.67 18.82
C GLN A 109 -14.52 -0.84 18.68
N ASP A 110 -15.79 -1.23 18.75
CA ASP A 110 -16.26 -2.60 18.65
C ASP A 110 -15.98 -3.17 17.26
N CYS A 111 -15.76 -4.48 17.23
CA CYS A 111 -15.63 -5.22 16.01
C CYS A 111 -17.02 -5.63 15.48
N PRO A 112 -17.27 -5.58 14.17
CA PRO A 112 -18.51 -6.10 13.58
C PRO A 112 -18.78 -7.59 13.82
N CYS A 113 -17.83 -8.35 14.36
CA CYS A 113 -18.03 -9.73 14.79
C CYS A 113 -18.72 -9.86 16.17
N GLY A 114 -18.94 -8.75 16.88
CA GLY A 114 -19.55 -8.71 18.21
C GLY A 114 -18.58 -8.45 19.36
N GLU A 115 -17.27 -8.45 19.11
CA GLU A 115 -16.29 -8.14 20.16
C GLU A 115 -16.21 -6.65 20.49
N GLU A 116 -16.15 -6.31 21.77
CA GLU A 116 -16.15 -4.92 22.26
C GLU A 116 -14.86 -4.17 21.89
N TYR A 117 -13.76 -4.88 21.60
CA TYR A 117 -12.49 -4.25 21.31
C TYR A 117 -11.79 -4.85 20.09
N GLN A 118 -11.81 -4.10 19.00
CA GLN A 118 -11.12 -4.50 17.77
C GLN A 118 -9.64 -4.11 17.80
N SER A 119 -8.78 -5.01 18.27
CA SER A 119 -7.31 -4.88 18.17
C SER A 119 -6.76 -5.49 16.88
N ARG A 120 -5.50 -5.16 16.55
CA ARG A 120 -4.77 -5.84 15.46
C ARG A 120 -4.68 -7.35 15.68
N GLU A 121 -4.41 -7.77 16.92
CA GLU A 121 -4.33 -9.18 17.30
C GLU A 121 -5.66 -9.88 17.14
N HIS A 122 -6.75 -9.26 17.61
CA HIS A 122 -8.10 -9.78 17.42
C HIS A 122 -8.39 -10.03 15.93
N ILE A 123 -8.16 -9.04 15.05
CA ILE A 123 -8.41 -9.20 13.61
C ILE A 123 -7.60 -10.38 13.02
N LEU A 124 -6.30 -10.45 13.34
CA LEU A 124 -5.39 -11.44 12.76
C LEU A 124 -5.55 -12.85 13.34
N ALA A 125 -5.89 -13.00 14.62
CA ALA A 125 -5.87 -14.30 15.30
C ALA A 125 -7.25 -14.82 15.72
N HIS A 126 -8.25 -13.96 15.96
CA HIS A 126 -9.48 -14.36 16.68
C HIS A 126 -10.80 -13.96 16.00
N CYS A 127 -10.80 -12.95 15.15
CA CYS A 127 -12.02 -12.35 14.61
C CYS A 127 -12.80 -13.30 13.71
N THR A 128 -13.93 -13.82 14.17
CA THR A 128 -14.78 -14.78 13.43
C THR A 128 -15.18 -14.29 12.04
N LYS A 129 -15.30 -12.97 11.84
CA LYS A 129 -15.58 -12.35 10.53
C LYS A 129 -14.55 -12.72 9.45
N PHE A 130 -13.30 -12.93 9.83
CA PHE A 130 -12.20 -13.20 8.88
C PHE A 130 -11.71 -14.64 8.93
N ASP A 131 -12.44 -15.53 9.60
CA ASP A 131 -12.00 -16.90 9.86
C ASP A 131 -11.75 -17.71 8.58
N ILE A 132 -12.62 -17.53 7.58
CA ILE A 132 -12.55 -18.22 6.28
C ILE A 132 -11.23 -17.96 5.53
N HIS A 133 -10.56 -16.83 5.77
CA HIS A 133 -9.29 -16.46 5.13
C HIS A 133 -8.08 -16.68 6.04
N ARG A 134 -8.28 -17.03 7.32
CA ARG A 134 -7.19 -17.18 8.30
C ARG A 134 -6.28 -18.36 8.00
N ASN A 135 -6.74 -19.31 7.19
CA ASN A 135 -5.95 -20.45 6.71
C ASN A 135 -4.60 -20.01 6.08
N HIS A 136 -4.55 -18.85 5.41
CA HIS A 136 -3.30 -18.30 4.87
C HIS A 136 -2.27 -18.00 5.95
N LEU A 137 -2.72 -17.48 7.10
CA LEU A 137 -1.86 -17.18 8.24
C LEU A 137 -1.49 -18.46 9.01
N HIS A 138 -2.44 -19.37 9.18
CA HIS A 138 -2.21 -20.66 9.86
C HIS A 138 -1.14 -21.53 9.19
N LYS A 139 -1.01 -21.44 7.86
CA LYS A 139 0.07 -22.11 7.11
C LYS A 139 1.47 -21.65 7.56
N ILE A 140 1.60 -20.42 8.03
CA ILE A 140 2.89 -19.86 8.49
C ILE A 140 3.06 -20.02 10.00
N SER A 141 1.99 -19.79 10.77
CA SER A 141 2.00 -19.94 12.23
C SER A 141 0.67 -20.49 12.69
N ARG A 142 0.66 -21.72 13.24
CA ARG A 142 -0.55 -22.42 13.67
C ARG A 142 -1.40 -21.58 14.63
N ASP A 143 -0.79 -20.88 15.56
CA ASP A 143 -1.50 -20.03 16.53
C ASP A 143 -1.51 -18.55 16.12
N VAL A 144 -1.14 -18.24 14.88
CA VAL A 144 -1.03 -16.88 14.33
C VAL A 144 -0.17 -15.97 15.21
N PHE A 145 1.03 -16.43 15.57
CA PHE A 145 1.95 -15.64 16.39
C PHE A 145 2.36 -14.35 15.65
N LEU A 146 1.90 -13.20 16.15
CA LEU A 146 2.04 -11.90 15.47
C LEU A 146 3.48 -11.55 15.07
N PRO A 147 4.52 -11.75 15.90
CA PRO A 147 5.90 -11.49 15.48
C PRO A 147 6.34 -12.32 14.27
N THR A 148 5.85 -13.57 14.13
CA THR A 148 6.09 -14.37 12.94
C THR A 148 5.37 -13.78 11.74
N ILE A 149 4.07 -13.50 11.86
CA ILE A 149 3.25 -12.98 10.75
C ILE A 149 3.73 -11.59 10.27
N LEU A 150 4.07 -10.70 11.19
CA LEU A 150 4.38 -9.30 10.88
C LEU A 150 5.88 -9.05 10.65
N GLY A 151 6.72 -9.97 11.11
CA GLY A 151 8.15 -9.82 11.21
C GLY A 151 8.99 -10.75 10.33
N THR A 152 8.38 -11.71 9.65
CA THR A 152 9.10 -12.60 8.71
C THR A 152 8.73 -12.31 7.27
N GLU A 153 9.55 -12.80 6.34
CA GLU A 153 9.29 -12.64 4.92
C GLU A 153 8.01 -13.39 4.51
N GLU A 154 7.94 -14.64 4.94
CA GLU A 154 6.88 -15.59 4.66
C GLU A 154 5.57 -15.13 5.32
N GLY A 155 5.66 -14.65 6.56
CA GLY A 155 4.54 -14.04 7.26
C GLY A 155 3.97 -12.83 6.54
N ILE A 156 4.83 -11.94 6.03
CA ILE A 156 4.39 -10.76 5.28
C ILE A 156 3.70 -11.16 3.97
N GLN A 157 4.21 -12.19 3.28
CA GLN A 157 3.58 -12.71 2.07
C GLN A 157 2.20 -13.30 2.38
N ALA A 158 2.09 -14.15 3.39
CA ALA A 158 0.80 -14.70 3.81
C ALA A 158 -0.19 -13.61 4.27
N LEU A 159 0.31 -12.59 4.98
CA LEU A 159 -0.49 -11.43 5.37
C LEU A 159 -0.98 -10.64 4.16
N THR A 160 -0.15 -10.49 3.12
CA THR A 160 -0.54 -9.82 1.87
C THR A 160 -1.72 -10.54 1.22
N THR A 161 -1.67 -11.86 1.10
CA THR A 161 -2.77 -12.69 0.58
C THR A 161 -4.02 -12.61 1.46
N PHE A 162 -3.86 -12.71 2.79
CA PHE A 162 -4.96 -12.54 3.74
C PHE A 162 -5.66 -11.19 3.57
N LEU A 163 -4.92 -10.09 3.47
CA LEU A 163 -5.47 -8.75 3.30
C LEU A 163 -6.23 -8.61 1.98
N GLN A 164 -5.69 -9.18 0.91
CA GLN A 164 -6.30 -9.15 -0.42
C GLN A 164 -7.67 -9.83 -0.43
N GLU A 165 -7.78 -11.02 0.15
CA GLU A 165 -9.02 -11.79 0.11
C GLU A 165 -10.03 -11.37 1.17
N SER A 166 -9.58 -11.05 2.39
CA SER A 166 -10.49 -10.77 3.51
C SER A 166 -11.02 -9.34 3.55
N GLY A 167 -10.29 -8.39 2.97
CA GLY A 167 -10.59 -6.98 3.19
C GLY A 167 -10.37 -6.50 4.62
N ALA A 168 -9.68 -7.27 5.45
CA ALA A 168 -9.32 -6.84 6.80
C ALA A 168 -8.58 -5.49 6.76
N PHE A 169 -8.79 -4.69 7.81
CA PHE A 169 -8.22 -3.34 7.95
C PHE A 169 -8.65 -2.31 6.89
N THR A 170 -9.66 -2.58 6.07
CA THR A 170 -10.36 -1.52 5.33
C THR A 170 -11.36 -0.82 6.26
N MET A 171 -11.74 0.41 5.93
CA MET A 171 -12.81 1.12 6.66
C MET A 171 -14.13 0.32 6.64
N LEU A 172 -14.41 -0.39 5.55
CA LEU A 172 -15.64 -1.16 5.34
C LEU A 172 -15.57 -2.59 5.91
N GLY A 173 -14.36 -3.06 6.25
CA GLY A 173 -14.11 -4.44 6.66
C GLY A 173 -14.50 -5.48 5.60
N ARG A 174 -14.36 -5.13 4.32
CA ARG A 174 -14.49 -5.99 3.14
C ARG A 174 -13.48 -5.55 2.06
N PRO A 175 -13.15 -6.39 1.07
CA PRO A 175 -12.28 -5.99 -0.03
C PRO A 175 -12.80 -4.73 -0.72
N LEU A 176 -11.89 -3.86 -1.15
CA LEU A 176 -12.28 -2.69 -1.92
C LEU A 176 -12.59 -3.11 -3.36
N ASP A 177 -13.68 -2.58 -3.89
CA ASP A 177 -14.04 -2.74 -5.29
C ASP A 177 -12.96 -2.09 -6.17
N GLU A 178 -12.77 -2.62 -7.38
CA GLU A 178 -11.84 -2.05 -8.32
C GLU A 178 -12.27 -0.62 -8.66
N ARG A 179 -11.43 0.35 -8.28
CA ARG A 179 -11.74 1.76 -8.51
C ARG A 179 -11.52 2.06 -9.98
N ALA A 180 -12.61 2.17 -10.74
CA ALA A 180 -12.55 2.78 -12.06
C ALA A 180 -11.99 4.20 -11.93
N PRO A 181 -11.09 4.63 -12.82
CA PRO A 181 -10.68 6.03 -12.88
C PRO A 181 -11.93 6.90 -13.06
N PRO A 182 -11.98 8.09 -12.42
CA PRO A 182 -13.08 9.01 -12.64
C PRO A 182 -13.16 9.32 -14.15
N ASP A 183 -14.38 9.29 -14.69
CA ASP A 183 -14.64 9.70 -16.06
C ASP A 183 -14.77 11.22 -16.09
N PHE A 184 -13.81 11.88 -16.73
CA PHE A 184 -13.79 13.34 -16.86
C PHE A 184 -15.03 13.87 -17.57
N ASP A 185 -15.66 13.06 -18.44
CA ASP A 185 -16.88 13.46 -19.16
C ASP A 185 -18.12 13.50 -18.25
N THR A 186 -18.02 12.97 -17.01
CA THR A 186 -19.09 12.98 -16.00
C THR A 186 -18.83 13.96 -14.86
N GLU A 187 -17.77 14.77 -14.94
CA GLU A 187 -17.50 15.80 -13.95
C GLU A 187 -18.60 16.86 -14.01
N PRO A 188 -19.34 17.11 -12.90
CA PRO A 188 -20.39 18.10 -12.89
C PRO A 188 -19.79 19.48 -13.15
N GLU A 189 -20.36 20.22 -14.12
CA GLU A 189 -19.98 21.61 -14.35
C GLU A 189 -20.16 22.41 -13.05
N VAL A 190 -19.08 23.08 -12.63
CA VAL A 190 -19.12 23.96 -11.47
C VAL A 190 -20.07 25.11 -11.81
N PRO A 191 -21.15 25.33 -11.03
CA PRO A 191 -22.04 26.47 -11.28
C PRO A 191 -21.21 27.75 -11.23
N GLU A 192 -21.28 28.57 -12.27
CA GLU A 192 -20.75 29.93 -12.23
C GLU A 192 -21.51 30.66 -11.11
N THR A 193 -20.85 30.86 -9.97
CA THR A 193 -21.34 31.77 -8.94
C THR A 193 -20.99 33.17 -9.40
N ASP A 194 -22.00 33.91 -9.87
CA ASP A 194 -21.95 35.35 -10.10
C ASP A 194 -21.79 36.08 -8.74
N ASP A 195 -20.64 35.90 -8.08
CA ASP A 195 -20.18 36.78 -7.01
C ASP A 195 -19.28 37.86 -7.63
N ASP A 196 -19.85 38.62 -8.57
CA ASP A 196 -19.38 40.00 -8.77
C ASP A 196 -19.86 40.80 -7.55
N PRO A 197 -18.97 41.40 -6.74
CA PRO A 197 -19.41 42.33 -5.73
C PRO A 197 -20.03 43.56 -6.41
N GLU A 198 -21.35 43.60 -6.47
CA GLU A 198 -22.09 44.84 -6.74
C GLU A 198 -21.83 45.80 -5.57
N THR A 199 -20.92 46.74 -5.83
CA THR A 199 -20.71 48.06 -5.20
C THR A 199 -20.16 48.14 -3.78
#